data_AF-A0A8S0RD18-F1
#
_entry.id   AF-A0A8S0RD18-F1
#
_cell.length_a   1.000
_cell.length_b   1.000
_cell.length_c   1.000
_cell.angle_alpha   90.00
_cell.angle_beta   90.00
_cell.angle_gamma   90.00
#
_symmetry.space_group_name_H-M   'P 1'
#
loop_
_entity.id
_entity.type
_entity.pdbx_description
1 polymer ?
#
loop_
_entity_poly.entity_id
_entity_poly.type
_entity_poly.pdbx_seq_one_letter_code
_entity_poly.pdbx_strand_id
1 'polypeptide(L)'
;MANPAIMKELKAMFDPPPPVQKNRAVVEEPSFEYLVETTPSTKKKKKILREVPASEVRQVMNYKRKPYKVDIPDEMIRCCPELAAAIYIRVAETATLRESYDRWMLEQKEDFARQLKAKGIVTREDEVDEDYDEEKDYTPLHQGRRRYRPGVMKKHQGGTRKLN
;
A
#
# COMPACT_ATOMS: atom_id res chain seq x y z
N MET A 1 59.24 3.88 -17.84
CA MET A 1 59.55 3.90 -16.40
C MET A 1 58.44 4.67 -15.71
N ALA A 2 57.59 3.99 -14.94
CA ALA A 2 56.40 4.59 -14.33
C ALA A 2 56.77 5.37 -13.07
N ASN A 3 56.18 6.55 -12.91
CA ASN A 3 56.50 7.51 -11.86
C ASN A 3 55.96 7.02 -10.49
N PRO A 4 56.80 6.84 -9.45
CA PRO A 4 56.41 6.21 -8.18
C PRO A 4 55.42 7.04 -7.32
N ALA A 5 55.09 8.27 -7.74
CA ALA A 5 54.12 9.12 -7.06
C ALA A 5 52.66 8.69 -7.29
N ILE A 6 52.33 8.10 -8.45
CA ILE A 6 50.94 7.81 -8.83
C ILE A 6 50.38 6.57 -8.11
N MET A 7 51.24 5.67 -7.65
CA MET A 7 50.83 4.46 -6.92
C MET A 7 50.50 4.71 -5.44
N LYS A 8 50.87 5.87 -4.87
CA LYS A 8 50.55 6.22 -3.47
C LYS A 8 49.14 6.78 -3.28
N GLU A 9 48.57 7.41 -4.31
CA GLU A 9 47.22 8.00 -4.20
C GLU A 9 46.10 6.96 -4.37
N LEU A 10 46.35 5.83 -5.02
CA LEU A 10 45.35 4.77 -5.21
C LEU A 10 45.13 3.87 -3.98
N LYS A 11 45.93 4.00 -2.91
CA LYS A 11 45.81 3.17 -1.70
C LYS A 11 45.12 3.87 -0.52
N ALA A 12 44.90 5.18 -0.60
CA ALA A 12 44.28 5.98 0.47
C ALA A 12 42.75 6.08 0.40
N MET A 13 42.12 5.55 -0.66
CA MET A 13 40.65 5.58 -0.82
C MET A 13 39.91 4.33 -0.29
N PHE A 14 40.62 3.34 0.26
CA PHE A 14 40.05 2.04 0.66
C PHE A 14 40.35 1.62 2.11
N ASP A 15 40.70 2.56 2.99
CA ASP A 15 40.79 2.28 4.43
C ASP A 15 39.45 2.59 5.11
N PRO A 16 38.90 1.65 5.92
CA PRO A 16 37.69 1.92 6.70
C PRO A 16 37.99 2.96 7.80
N PRO A 17 37.03 3.84 8.13
CA PRO A 17 37.24 4.86 9.15
C PRO A 17 37.47 4.22 10.53
N PRO A 18 38.35 4.81 11.37
CA PRO A 18 38.65 4.28 12.68
C PRO A 18 37.43 4.37 13.63
N PRO A 19 37.30 3.45 14.60
CA PRO A 19 36.18 3.43 15.52
C PRO A 19 36.23 4.65 16.46
N VAL A 20 35.13 5.41 16.49
CA VAL A 20 34.97 6.57 17.37
C VAL A 20 34.98 6.11 18.83
N GLN A 21 36.02 6.51 19.55
CA GLN A 21 36.17 6.30 20.99
C GLN A 21 35.20 7.22 21.75
N LYS A 22 34.38 6.61 22.62
CA LYS A 22 33.53 7.29 23.60
C LYS A 22 34.40 8.07 24.57
N ASN A 23 34.36 9.40 24.54
CA ASN A 23 34.84 10.22 25.63
C ASN A 23 33.77 11.22 26.10
N ARG A 24 33.57 11.15 27.41
CA ARG A 24 32.60 11.79 28.28
C ARG A 24 33.14 13.15 28.70
N ALA A 25 32.41 14.24 28.45
CA ALA A 25 32.52 15.50 29.20
C ALA A 25 31.42 16.50 28.78
N VAL A 26 30.43 16.74 29.65
CA VAL A 26 29.64 17.98 29.78
C VAL A 26 29.15 17.96 31.24
N VAL A 27 29.76 18.68 32.18
CA VAL A 27 29.52 20.10 32.56
C VAL A 27 28.06 20.38 32.92
N GLU A 28 27.88 20.90 34.13
CA GLU A 28 26.61 21.08 34.85
C GLU A 28 25.62 22.04 34.17
N GLU A 29 24.35 21.85 34.54
CA GLU A 29 23.10 22.40 34.00
C GLU A 29 23.01 23.94 34.00
N PRO A 30 22.02 24.50 33.28
CA PRO A 30 20.88 25.01 34.05
C PRO A 30 19.51 24.67 33.47
N SER A 31 18.63 24.28 34.40
CA SER A 31 17.16 24.28 34.40
C SER A 31 16.45 24.78 33.13
N PHE A 32 15.79 23.86 32.41
CA PHE A 32 14.64 24.17 31.59
C PHE A 32 13.49 23.24 31.98
N GLU A 33 12.35 23.85 32.28
CA GLU A 33 11.15 23.19 32.80
C GLU A 33 10.63 22.10 31.86
N TYR A 34 10.11 21.04 32.48
CA TYR A 34 9.59 19.82 31.87
C TYR A 34 8.60 20.09 30.73
N LEU A 35 9.03 19.85 29.50
CA LEU A 35 8.12 19.35 28.47
C LEU A 35 8.18 17.83 28.59
N VAL A 36 7.10 17.25 29.13
CA VAL A 36 6.85 15.81 29.06
C VAL A 36 6.78 15.46 27.57
N GLU A 37 7.91 15.07 27.01
CA GLU A 37 7.95 14.27 25.80
C GLU A 37 7.22 12.98 26.15
N THR A 38 5.93 12.94 25.85
CA THR A 38 5.23 11.68 25.67
C THR A 38 5.95 10.99 24.53
N THR A 39 6.90 10.14 24.88
CA THR A 39 7.45 9.16 23.95
C THR A 39 6.24 8.49 23.29
N PRO A 40 6.15 8.45 21.95
CA PRO A 40 5.08 7.71 21.32
C PRO A 40 5.24 6.27 21.78
N SER A 41 4.35 5.82 22.67
CA SER A 41 4.32 4.42 23.04
C SER A 41 4.12 3.66 21.74
N THR A 42 5.05 2.75 21.44
CA THR A 42 4.90 1.87 20.29
C THR A 42 3.69 1.00 20.58
N LYS A 43 2.53 1.44 20.09
CA LYS A 43 1.28 0.71 20.23
C LYS A 43 1.50 -0.66 19.60
N LYS A 44 1.17 -1.70 20.35
CA LYS A 44 1.18 -3.06 19.83
C LYS A 44 0.16 -3.14 18.70
N LYS A 45 0.53 -3.82 17.63
CA LYS A 45 -0.31 -4.02 16.45
C LYS A 45 -0.91 -5.42 16.47
N LYS A 46 -2.18 -5.54 16.08
CA LYS A 46 -2.88 -6.80 15.81
C LYS A 46 -3.24 -6.87 14.32
N LYS A 47 -3.33 -8.09 13.79
CA LYS A 47 -3.81 -8.33 12.42
C LYS A 47 -5.30 -8.59 12.42
N ILE A 48 -6.04 -7.89 11.57
CA ILE A 48 -7.48 -8.10 11.35
C ILE A 48 -7.74 -8.42 9.88
N LEU A 49 -8.84 -9.12 9.60
CA LEU A 49 -9.32 -9.39 8.23
C LEU A 49 -10.44 -8.41 7.90
N ARG A 50 -10.22 -7.52 6.94
CA ARG A 50 -11.25 -6.60 6.45
C ARG A 50 -11.84 -7.07 5.14
N GLU A 51 -13.14 -6.87 4.96
CA GLU A 51 -13.78 -7.08 3.66
C GLU A 51 -13.35 -5.97 2.69
N VAL A 52 -12.96 -6.37 1.48
CA VAL A 52 -12.60 -5.42 0.42
C VAL A 52 -13.88 -4.82 -0.15
N PRO A 53 -13.98 -3.48 -0.29
CA PRO A 53 -15.15 -2.82 -0.85
C PRO A 53 -15.51 -3.36 -2.24
N ALA A 54 -16.81 -3.50 -2.51
CA ALA A 54 -17.29 -4.03 -3.79
C ALA A 54 -16.84 -3.20 -5.02
N SER A 55 -16.59 -1.89 -4.85
CA SER A 55 -16.04 -1.02 -5.89
C SER A 55 -14.63 -1.44 -6.31
N GLU A 56 -13.78 -1.71 -5.33
CA GLU A 56 -12.40 -2.15 -5.53
C GLU A 56 -12.35 -3.56 -6.13
N VAL A 57 -13.17 -4.49 -5.61
CA VAL A 57 -13.31 -5.83 -6.19
C VAL A 57 -13.71 -5.74 -7.67
N ARG A 58 -14.68 -4.89 -8.01
CA ARG A 58 -15.07 -4.67 -9.42
C ARG A 58 -13.93 -4.09 -10.26
N GLN A 59 -13.17 -3.15 -9.71
CA GLN A 59 -12.05 -2.53 -10.42
C GLN A 59 -10.97 -3.57 -10.77
N VAL A 60 -10.57 -4.40 -9.79
CA VAL A 60 -9.57 -5.46 -9.98
C VAL A 60 -10.09 -6.52 -10.94
N MET A 61 -11.32 -6.99 -10.76
CA MET A 61 -11.91 -8.02 -11.62
C MET A 61 -12.09 -7.56 -13.07
N ASN A 62 -12.38 -6.28 -13.29
CA ASN A 62 -12.50 -5.71 -14.63
C ASN A 62 -11.16 -5.25 -15.24
N TYR A 63 -10.04 -5.44 -14.52
CA TYR A 63 -8.73 -5.05 -15.02
C TYR A 63 -8.41 -5.77 -16.34
N LYS A 64 -7.92 -4.98 -17.31
CA LYS A 64 -7.41 -5.43 -18.60
C LYS A 64 -6.11 -4.71 -18.89
N ARG A 65 -5.05 -5.49 -19.14
CA ARG A 65 -3.75 -4.96 -19.55
C ARG A 65 -3.91 -4.20 -20.86
N LYS A 66 -3.38 -2.98 -20.90
CA LYS A 66 -3.31 -2.15 -22.11
C LYS A 66 -1.84 -1.93 -22.47
N PRO A 67 -1.48 -1.98 -23.76
CA PRO A 67 -0.12 -1.67 -24.17
C PRO A 67 0.20 -0.22 -23.80
N TYR A 68 1.36 -0.03 -23.17
CA TYR A 68 1.90 1.30 -22.92
C TYR A 68 2.71 1.73 -24.14
N LYS A 69 2.25 2.76 -24.84
CA LYS A 69 2.96 3.39 -25.94
C LYS A 69 2.91 4.89 -25.77
N VAL A 70 4.05 5.53 -25.90
CA VAL A 70 4.19 6.99 -25.93
C VAL A 70 4.89 7.32 -27.22
N ASP A 71 4.17 7.98 -28.12
CA ASP A 71 4.72 8.44 -29.38
C ASP A 71 5.31 9.83 -29.17
N ILE A 72 6.60 9.99 -29.49
CA ILE A 72 7.30 11.27 -29.41
C ILE A 72 7.25 11.93 -30.79
N PRO A 73 6.80 13.20 -30.91
CA PRO A 73 6.74 13.87 -32.20
C PRO A 73 8.12 14.03 -32.84
N ASP A 74 8.23 13.74 -34.14
CA ASP A 74 9.49 13.86 -34.90
C ASP A 74 10.08 15.27 -34.87
N GLU A 75 9.23 16.31 -34.84
CA GLU A 75 9.66 17.71 -34.72
C GLU A 75 10.42 17.96 -33.42
N MET A 76 10.02 17.31 -32.33
CA MET A 76 10.68 17.45 -31.03
C MET A 76 12.05 16.76 -31.04
N ILE A 77 12.18 15.63 -31.75
CA ILE A 77 13.46 14.95 -31.95
C ILE A 77 14.44 15.83 -32.72
N ARG A 78 13.95 16.59 -33.71
CA ARG A 78 14.77 17.49 -34.53
C ARG A 78 15.15 18.77 -33.79
N CYS A 79 14.21 19.41 -33.10
CA CYS A 79 14.43 20.70 -32.45
C CYS A 79 15.12 20.58 -31.08
N CYS A 80 14.86 19.50 -30.34
CA CYS A 80 15.34 19.31 -28.97
C CYS A 80 15.72 17.83 -28.72
N PRO A 81 16.79 17.33 -29.36
CA PRO A 81 17.17 15.90 -29.30
C PRO A 81 17.48 15.42 -27.87
N GLU A 82 18.09 16.26 -27.03
CA GLU A 82 18.39 15.92 -25.64
C GLU A 82 17.12 15.70 -24.81
N LEU A 83 16.10 16.55 -25.01
CA LEU A 83 14.81 16.40 -24.34
C LEU A 83 14.07 15.16 -24.83
N ALA A 84 14.12 14.87 -26.14
CA ALA A 84 13.55 13.64 -26.70
C ALA A 84 14.22 12.39 -26.10
N ALA A 85 15.54 12.37 -25.98
CA ALA A 85 16.28 11.28 -25.34
C ALA A 85 15.87 11.10 -23.87
N ALA A 86 15.76 12.19 -23.10
CA ALA A 86 15.31 12.14 -21.72
C ALA A 86 13.88 11.57 -21.58
N ILE A 87 12.97 11.94 -22.50
CA ILE A 87 11.61 11.40 -22.53
C ILE A 87 11.63 9.91 -22.88
N TYR A 88 12.44 9.46 -23.83
CA TYR A 88 12.59 8.02 -24.13
C TYR A 88 13.06 7.21 -22.92
N ILE A 89 14.04 7.71 -22.18
CA ILE A 89 14.51 7.06 -20.94
C ILE A 89 13.36 6.95 -19.94
N ARG A 90 12.63 8.04 -19.71
CA ARG A 90 11.48 8.05 -18.80
C ARG A 90 10.35 7.13 -19.26
N VAL A 91 10.09 7.03 -20.56
CA VAL A 91 9.11 6.09 -21.14
C VAL A 91 9.53 4.65 -20.87
N ALA A 92 10.83 4.32 -21.00
CA ALA A 92 11.34 3.00 -20.67
C ALA A 92 11.20 2.68 -19.17
N GLU A 93 11.56 3.61 -18.28
CA GLU A 93 11.40 3.45 -16.82
C GLU A 93 9.92 3.22 -16.44
N THR A 94 9.03 4.07 -16.96
CA THR A 94 7.59 3.94 -16.70
C THR A 94 7.00 2.67 -17.29
N ALA A 95 7.51 2.16 -18.42
CA ALA A 95 7.10 0.88 -18.97
C ALA A 95 7.41 -0.27 -18.00
N THR A 96 8.61 -0.30 -17.40
CA THR A 96 8.97 -1.35 -16.43
C THR A 96 8.10 -1.33 -15.17
N LEU A 97 7.80 -0.12 -14.65
CA LEU A 97 6.88 0.05 -13.53
C LEU A 97 5.45 -0.38 -13.90
N ARG A 98 5.04 -0.11 -15.13
CA ARG A 98 3.73 -0.53 -15.61
C ARG A 98 3.63 -2.05 -15.71
N GLU A 99 4.68 -2.73 -16.16
CA GLU A 99 4.71 -4.18 -16.26
C GLU A 99 4.69 -4.89 -14.90
N SER A 100 5.36 -4.34 -13.88
CA SER A 100 5.28 -4.88 -12.51
C SER A 100 3.88 -4.69 -11.93
N TYR A 101 3.28 -3.50 -12.13
CA TYR A 101 1.91 -3.23 -11.71
C TYR A 101 0.88 -4.11 -12.45
N ASP A 102 1.03 -4.31 -13.76
CA ASP A 102 0.18 -5.18 -14.55
C ASP A 102 0.20 -6.61 -14.03
N ARG A 103 1.38 -7.14 -13.70
CA ARG A 103 1.54 -8.47 -13.10
C ARG A 103 0.83 -8.56 -11.76
N TRP A 104 1.09 -7.60 -10.87
CA TRP A 104 0.46 -7.55 -9.55
C TRP A 104 -1.07 -7.49 -9.65
N MET A 105 -1.64 -6.67 -10.54
CA MET A 105 -3.08 -6.58 -10.76
C MET A 105 -3.70 -7.89 -11.26
N LEU A 106 -3.00 -8.63 -12.11
CA LEU A 106 -3.46 -9.92 -12.61
C LEU A 106 -3.42 -10.99 -11.51
N GLU A 107 -2.38 -11.01 -10.68
CA GLU A 107 -2.30 -11.89 -9.52
C GLU A 107 -3.43 -11.60 -8.52
N GLN A 108 -3.68 -10.33 -8.21
CA GLN A 108 -4.80 -9.91 -7.35
C GLN A 108 -6.15 -10.35 -7.93
N LYS A 109 -6.32 -10.23 -9.24
CA LYS A 109 -7.54 -10.68 -9.92
C LYS A 109 -7.76 -12.18 -9.79
N GLU A 110 -6.72 -12.98 -9.91
CA GLU A 110 -6.81 -14.43 -9.69
C GLU A 110 -7.13 -14.78 -8.23
N ASP A 111 -6.50 -14.10 -7.28
CA ASP A 111 -6.78 -14.30 -5.86
C ASP A 111 -8.22 -13.90 -5.50
N PHE A 112 -8.67 -12.73 -5.96
CA PHE A 112 -10.04 -12.27 -5.75
C PHE A 112 -11.06 -13.25 -6.34
N ALA A 113 -10.80 -13.76 -7.56
CA ALA A 113 -11.64 -14.78 -8.17
C ALA A 113 -11.71 -16.07 -7.32
N ARG A 114 -10.57 -16.49 -6.74
CA ARG A 114 -10.48 -17.65 -5.86
C ARG A 114 -11.26 -17.44 -4.55
N GLN A 115 -11.07 -16.29 -3.91
CA GLN A 115 -11.77 -15.92 -2.68
C GLN A 115 -13.29 -15.81 -2.90
N LEU A 116 -13.72 -15.14 -3.96
CA LEU A 116 -15.14 -15.04 -4.33
C LEU A 116 -15.76 -16.42 -4.58
N LYS A 117 -15.03 -17.34 -5.21
CA LYS A 117 -15.52 -18.71 -5.44
C LYS A 117 -15.63 -19.52 -4.14
N ALA A 118 -14.70 -19.34 -3.20
CA ALA A 118 -14.63 -20.12 -1.97
C ALA A 118 -15.54 -19.57 -0.85
N LYS A 119 -15.52 -18.26 -0.63
CA LYS A 119 -16.17 -17.57 0.50
C LYS A 119 -17.33 -16.67 0.09
N GLY A 120 -17.45 -16.31 -1.20
CA GLY A 120 -18.43 -15.33 -1.69
C GLY A 120 -18.04 -13.87 -1.43
N ILE A 121 -17.00 -13.62 -0.64
CA ILE A 121 -16.47 -12.30 -0.28
C ILE A 121 -14.95 -12.28 -0.44
N VAL A 122 -14.39 -11.08 -0.65
CA VAL A 122 -12.94 -10.85 -0.71
C VAL A 122 -12.49 -10.18 0.58
N THR A 123 -11.46 -10.72 1.21
CA THR A 123 -10.92 -10.22 2.48
C THR A 123 -9.43 -9.95 2.35
N ARG A 124 -8.96 -8.89 3.01
CA ARG A 124 -7.55 -8.50 3.11
C ARG A 124 -7.12 -8.45 4.58
N GLU A 125 -5.87 -8.83 4.84
CA GLU A 125 -5.24 -8.66 6.14
C GLU A 125 -4.71 -7.23 6.29
N ASP A 126 -5.15 -6.55 7.36
CA ASP A 126 -4.67 -5.23 7.75
C ASP A 126 -4.08 -5.27 9.16
N GLU A 127 -2.98 -4.55 9.37
CA GLU A 127 -2.39 -4.35 10.70
C GLU A 127 -2.95 -3.07 11.31
N VAL A 128 -3.61 -3.22 12.46
CA VAL A 128 -4.20 -2.11 13.23
C VAL A 128 -3.66 -2.11 14.65
N ASP A 129 -3.74 -0.97 15.31
CA ASP A 129 -3.36 -0.86 16.72
C ASP A 129 -4.28 -1.74 17.60
N GLU A 130 -3.79 -2.21 18.75
CA GLU A 130 -4.57 -3.05 19.67
C GLU A 130 -5.88 -2.38 20.12
N ASP A 131 -5.87 -1.06 20.30
CA ASP A 131 -7.01 -0.22 20.68
C ASP A 131 -7.95 0.11 19.50
N TYR A 132 -7.70 -0.44 18.30
CA TYR A 132 -8.59 -0.27 17.16
C TYR A 132 -9.96 -0.91 17.44
N ASP A 133 -10.98 -0.06 17.34
CA ASP A 133 -12.39 -0.31 17.57
C ASP A 133 -13.10 -0.54 16.23
N GLU A 134 -13.29 -1.81 15.86
CA GLU A 134 -13.85 -2.20 14.57
C GLU A 134 -15.31 -1.78 14.39
N GLU A 135 -16.07 -1.67 15.48
CA GLU A 135 -17.50 -1.28 15.46
C GLU A 135 -17.72 0.16 14.98
N LYS A 136 -16.75 1.06 15.15
CA LYS A 136 -16.86 2.46 14.70
C LYS A 136 -16.75 2.62 13.19
N ASP A 137 -15.96 1.78 12.54
CA ASP A 137 -15.71 1.83 11.09
C ASP A 137 -16.63 0.86 10.32
N TYR A 138 -17.25 -0.11 11.01
CA TYR A 138 -18.20 -1.02 10.42
C TYR A 138 -19.56 -0.34 10.24
N THR A 139 -19.82 0.21 9.05
CA THR A 139 -21.21 0.52 8.65
C THR A 139 -21.88 -0.77 8.18
N PRO A 140 -22.90 -1.29 8.89
CA PRO A 140 -23.56 -2.52 8.46
C PRO A 140 -24.16 -2.29 7.07
N LEU A 141 -23.72 -3.08 6.08
CA LEU A 141 -24.39 -3.19 4.79
C LEU A 141 -25.84 -3.55 5.11
N HIS A 142 -26.77 -2.63 4.83
CA HIS A 142 -28.17 -2.72 5.21
C HIS A 142 -28.69 -4.15 5.16
N GLN A 143 -28.84 -4.79 6.33
CA GLN A 143 -29.74 -5.92 6.46
C GLN A 143 -31.10 -5.36 6.07
N GLY A 144 -31.54 -5.69 4.85
CA GLY A 144 -32.77 -5.18 4.27
C GLY A 144 -33.90 -5.44 5.25
N ARG A 145 -34.26 -4.43 6.03
CA ARG A 145 -35.33 -4.49 7.01
C ARG A 145 -36.57 -4.80 6.18
N ARG A 146 -37.01 -6.06 6.23
CA ARG A 146 -38.18 -6.50 5.48
C ARG A 146 -39.31 -5.54 5.84
N ARG A 147 -39.73 -4.73 4.87
CA ARG A 147 -40.85 -3.81 5.06
C ARG A 147 -42.04 -4.65 5.52
N TYR A 148 -42.64 -4.27 6.63
CA TYR A 148 -43.85 -4.90 7.14
C TYR A 148 -44.89 -4.90 6.01
N ARG A 149 -45.35 -6.08 5.62
CA ARG A 149 -46.42 -6.25 4.64
C ARG A 149 -47.68 -6.69 5.40
N PRO A 150 -48.58 -5.76 5.77
CA PRO A 150 -49.84 -6.13 6.39
C PRO A 150 -50.59 -7.09 5.47
N GLY A 151 -51.06 -8.21 6.02
CA GLY A 151 -51.84 -9.22 5.29
C GLY A 151 -51.08 -10.47 4.83
N VAL A 152 -49.75 -10.55 5.00
CA VAL A 152 -48.99 -11.78 4.67
C VAL A 152 -49.14 -12.80 5.81
N MET A 153 -50.07 -13.73 5.65
CA MET A 153 -50.23 -14.87 6.57
C MET A 153 -49.25 -15.98 6.20
N LYS A 154 -48.25 -16.23 7.06
CA LYS A 154 -47.37 -17.39 6.92
C LYS A 154 -48.07 -18.61 7.53
N LYS A 155 -48.28 -19.66 6.74
CA LYS A 155 -48.79 -20.94 7.25
C LYS A 155 -47.65 -21.62 8.04
N HIS A 156 -47.81 -21.74 9.34
CA HIS A 156 -47.02 -22.65 10.15
C HIS A 156 -47.81 -23.96 10.31
N GLN A 157 -47.10 -25.10 10.32
CA GLN A 157 -47.72 -26.38 10.63
C GLN A 157 -48.39 -26.27 12.00
N GLY A 158 -49.73 -26.38 12.03
CA GLY A 158 -50.54 -26.26 13.25
C GLY A 158 -51.40 -25.00 13.38
N GLY A 159 -51.29 -24.01 12.49
CA GLY A 159 -52.22 -22.88 12.48
C GLY A 159 -51.69 -21.59 11.83
N THR A 160 -52.60 -20.70 11.46
CA THR A 160 -52.28 -19.38 10.93
C THR A 160 -52.26 -18.35 12.06
N ARG A 161 -51.07 -17.95 12.51
CA ARG A 161 -50.92 -16.84 13.46
C ARG A 161 -50.71 -15.53 12.71
N LYS A 162 -51.48 -14.48 13.04
CA LYS A 162 -51.15 -13.12 12.59
C LYS A 162 -49.82 -12.71 13.23
N LEU A 163 -48.89 -12.24 12.40
CA LEU A 163 -47.65 -11.60 12.85
C LEU A 163 -48.01 -10.16 13.25
N ASN A 164 -47.91 -9.85 14.54
CA ASN A 164 -48.00 -8.49 15.07
C ASN A 164 -46.69 -7.75 14.79
#